data_AF-A0AA96XBP6-F1
#
_entry.id   AF-A0AA96XBP6-F1
#
_cell.length_a   1.000
_cell.length_b   1.000
_cell.length_c   1.000
_cell.angle_alpha   90.00
_cell.angle_beta   90.00
_cell.angle_gamma   90.00
#
_symmetry.space_group_name_H-M   'P 1'
#
loop_
_entity.id
_entity.type
_entity.pdbx_description
1 polymer ?
#
loop_
_entity_poly.entity_id
_entity_poly.type
_entity_poly.pdbx_seq_one_letter_code
_entity_poly.pdbx_strand_id
1 'polypeptide(L)'
;MYGLGYRLNPEYYVSKQWQCSCSCLTKSQADLILEKLIHLAKRLQHPLCFALLNLKNQTQYDNLDTVVQQITDQLQHQLKPEDIVAHTGKGQFMIGIYGIPREAGLNRLNYILSTLNQLPFKGRNQEITMNISIVQYPEDGIDLRSLYRAAIAALK
;
A
#
# COMPACT_ATOMS: atom_id res chain seq x y z
N MET A 1 -38.30 -3.04 27.27
CA MET A 1 -37.92 -2.06 26.23
C MET A 1 -36.60 -2.54 25.61
N TYR A 2 -36.60 -2.67 24.28
CA TYR A 2 -35.56 -3.17 23.36
C TYR A 2 -34.14 -2.72 23.75
N GLY A 3 -33.10 -3.57 23.78
CA GLY A 3 -32.51 -4.31 22.65
C GLY A 3 -31.61 -3.34 21.87
N LEU A 4 -30.27 -3.43 21.92
CA LEU A 4 -29.49 -4.31 21.04
C LEU A 4 -28.03 -4.38 21.54
N GLY A 5 -27.56 -5.59 21.89
CA GLY A 5 -26.14 -5.89 22.00
C GLY A 5 -25.55 -6.07 20.62
N TYR A 6 -24.50 -5.33 20.30
CA TYR A 6 -23.77 -5.45 19.05
C TYR A 6 -22.90 -6.71 19.11
N ARG A 7 -23.49 -7.86 18.77
CA ARG A 7 -22.73 -9.04 18.35
C ARG A 7 -22.06 -8.69 17.03
N LEU A 8 -20.77 -8.38 17.08
CA LEU A 8 -19.92 -8.34 15.89
C LEU A 8 -19.98 -9.72 15.23
N ASN A 9 -20.59 -9.77 14.05
CA ASN A 9 -20.85 -11.01 13.34
C ASN A 9 -19.53 -11.51 12.70
N PRO A 10 -19.05 -12.73 13.01
CA PRO A 10 -17.76 -13.23 12.50
C PRO A 10 -17.74 -13.46 10.97
N GLU A 11 -18.93 -13.51 10.35
CA GLU A 11 -19.09 -13.73 8.91
C GLU A 11 -18.65 -12.55 8.03
N TYR A 12 -18.46 -11.36 8.61
CA TYR A 12 -17.91 -10.22 7.87
C TYR A 12 -16.44 -10.40 7.46
N TYR A 13 -15.74 -11.39 8.01
CA TYR A 13 -14.34 -11.68 7.71
C TYR A 13 -14.13 -12.81 6.69
N VAL A 14 -15.18 -13.54 6.32
CA VAL A 14 -15.06 -14.76 5.50
C VAL A 14 -16.08 -14.73 4.36
N SER A 15 -15.91 -13.83 3.39
CA SER A 15 -16.47 -13.94 2.02
C SER A 15 -16.39 -12.62 1.24
N LYS A 16 -15.19 -12.06 1.09
CA LYS A 16 -14.91 -11.24 -0.09
C LYS A 16 -13.56 -11.66 -0.62
N GLN A 17 -13.61 -12.68 -1.46
CA GLN A 17 -12.58 -12.91 -2.46
C GLN A 17 -12.61 -11.67 -3.35
N TRP A 18 -11.69 -10.74 -3.09
CA TRP A 18 -11.58 -9.47 -3.79
C TRP A 18 -11.25 -9.74 -5.26
N GLN A 19 -12.27 -9.94 -6.08
CA GLN A 19 -12.17 -9.77 -7.53
C GLN A 19 -12.15 -8.25 -7.78
N CYS A 20 -11.00 -7.64 -7.51
CA CYS A 20 -10.75 -6.28 -7.92
C CYS A 20 -10.75 -6.25 -9.45
N SER A 21 -11.72 -5.56 -10.06
CA SER A 21 -11.66 -5.08 -11.44
C SER A 21 -10.64 -3.94 -11.59
N CYS A 22 -9.50 -4.05 -10.90
CA CYS A 22 -8.44 -3.06 -10.89
C CYS A 22 -7.20 -3.70 -11.53
N SER A 23 -6.44 -2.94 -12.31
CA SER A 23 -5.13 -3.29 -12.85
C SER A 23 -4.04 -3.48 -11.78
N CYS A 24 -4.39 -3.61 -10.50
CA CYS A 24 -3.42 -3.74 -9.42
C CYS A 24 -3.09 -5.22 -9.14
N LEU A 25 -1.84 -5.45 -8.76
CA LEU A 25 -1.37 -6.78 -8.39
C LEU A 25 -2.06 -7.21 -7.09
N THR A 26 -2.49 -8.47 -7.05
CA THR A 26 -2.86 -9.11 -5.77
C THR A 26 -1.64 -9.20 -4.87
N LYS A 27 -1.85 -9.23 -3.55
CA LYS A 27 -0.75 -9.41 -2.58
C LYS A 27 0.18 -10.56 -2.97
N SER A 28 -0.36 -11.74 -3.27
CA SER A 28 0.44 -12.91 -3.64
C SER A 28 1.26 -12.72 -4.92
N GLN A 29 0.72 -12.01 -5.92
CA GLN A 29 1.48 -11.69 -7.14
C GLN A 29 2.59 -10.68 -6.86
N ALA A 30 2.30 -9.67 -6.04
CA ALA A 30 3.25 -8.65 -5.66
C ALA A 30 4.40 -9.23 -4.81
N ASP A 31 4.09 -10.14 -3.88
CA ASP A 31 5.09 -10.86 -3.09
C ASP A 31 6.06 -11.63 -4.01
N LEU A 32 5.52 -12.37 -4.99
CA LEU A 32 6.33 -13.12 -5.96
C LEU A 32 7.24 -12.20 -6.79
N ILE A 33 6.74 -11.05 -7.24
CA ILE A 33 7.52 -10.10 -8.04
C ILE A 33 8.57 -9.40 -7.18
N LEU A 34 8.23 -9.02 -5.95
CA LEU A 34 9.16 -8.41 -5.00
C LEU A 34 10.28 -9.37 -4.62
N GLU A 35 10.01 -10.64 -4.40
CA GLU A 35 11.06 -11.64 -4.16
C GLU A 35 12.02 -11.71 -5.35
N LYS A 36 11.51 -11.73 -6.58
CA LYS A 36 12.34 -11.67 -7.80
C LYS A 36 13.17 -10.38 -7.86
N LEU A 37 12.59 -9.23 -7.53
CA LEU A 37 13.29 -7.94 -7.51
C LEU A 37 14.38 -7.90 -6.43
N ILE A 38 14.14 -8.48 -5.24
CA ILE A 38 15.15 -8.60 -4.19
C ILE A 38 16.31 -9.50 -4.66
N HIS A 39 16.01 -10.62 -5.33
CA HIS A 39 17.05 -11.47 -5.91
C HIS A 39 17.87 -10.72 -6.98
N LEU A 40 17.23 -9.90 -7.82
CA LEU A 40 17.94 -9.05 -8.79
C LEU A 40 18.79 -7.97 -8.09
N ALA A 41 18.23 -7.29 -7.09
CA ALA A 41 18.91 -6.27 -6.28
C ALA A 41 20.16 -6.85 -5.61
N LYS A 42 20.07 -8.08 -5.10
CA LYS A 42 21.22 -8.82 -4.55
C LYS A 42 22.31 -9.07 -5.58
N ARG A 43 21.94 -9.50 -6.79
CA ARG A 43 22.91 -9.80 -7.86
C ARG A 43 23.60 -8.56 -8.40
N LEU A 44 22.86 -7.45 -8.50
CA LEU A 44 23.36 -6.20 -9.07
C LEU A 44 23.87 -5.22 -8.00
N GLN A 45 23.79 -5.58 -6.72
CA GLN A 45 24.13 -4.72 -5.59
C GLN A 45 23.41 -3.37 -5.60
N HIS A 46 22.16 -3.37 -6.07
CA HIS A 46 21.33 -2.18 -6.12
C HIS A 46 20.39 -2.12 -4.90
N PRO A 47 20.07 -0.91 -4.40
CA PRO A 47 19.06 -0.78 -3.36
C PRO A 47 17.67 -1.09 -3.92
N LEU A 48 16.80 -1.63 -3.07
CA LEU A 48 15.37 -1.72 -3.34
C LEU A 48 14.61 -1.05 -2.21
N CYS A 49 13.81 -0.05 -2.57
CA CYS A 49 12.96 0.68 -1.66
C CYS A 49 11.62 -0.06 -1.53
N PHE A 50 11.23 -0.38 -0.31
CA PHE A 50 9.96 -1.02 0.01
C PHE A 50 9.14 -0.11 0.93
N ALA A 51 7.88 0.13 0.59
CA ALA A 51 7.00 0.98 1.37
C ALA A 51 5.64 0.32 1.63
N LEU A 52 5.08 0.61 2.80
CA LEU A 52 3.69 0.32 3.13
C LEU A 52 2.97 1.63 3.35
N LEU A 53 1.83 1.78 2.69
CA LEU A 53 0.88 2.86 2.92
C LEU A 53 -0.34 2.30 3.62
N ASN A 54 -0.88 3.00 4.61
CA ASN A 54 -2.10 2.59 5.29
C ASN A 54 -3.09 3.76 5.37
N LEU A 55 -4.29 3.55 4.83
CA LEU A 55 -5.37 4.52 4.87
C LEU A 55 -5.94 4.64 6.28
N LYS A 56 -5.95 5.87 6.84
CA LYS A 56 -6.60 6.16 8.11
C LYS A 56 -8.10 6.31 7.95
N ASN A 57 -8.83 6.19 9.06
CA ASN A 57 -10.25 6.56 9.16
C ASN A 57 -11.14 5.91 8.09
N GLN A 58 -10.91 4.63 7.78
CA GLN A 58 -11.63 3.91 6.72
C GLN A 58 -13.16 3.93 6.88
N THR A 59 -13.64 3.96 8.13
CA THR A 59 -15.06 4.03 8.49
C THR A 59 -15.72 5.36 8.12
N GLN A 60 -14.93 6.39 7.83
CA GLN A 60 -15.47 7.68 7.40
C GLN A 60 -15.79 7.66 5.90
N TYR A 61 -15.25 6.74 5.09
CA TYR A 61 -15.52 6.74 3.66
C TYR A 61 -16.81 5.99 3.33
N ASP A 62 -17.73 6.68 2.67
CA ASP A 62 -19.02 6.10 2.25
C ASP A 62 -18.83 4.99 1.20
N ASN A 63 -17.79 5.11 0.35
CA ASN A 63 -17.38 4.09 -0.59
C ASN A 63 -15.84 3.91 -0.58
N LEU A 64 -15.38 3.02 0.30
CA LEU A 64 -13.96 2.69 0.43
C LEU A 64 -13.37 2.15 -0.88
N ASP A 65 -14.15 1.41 -1.67
CA ASP A 65 -13.67 0.78 -2.90
C ASP A 65 -13.31 1.85 -3.95
N THR A 66 -14.13 2.89 -4.08
CA THR A 66 -13.82 4.03 -4.97
C THR A 66 -12.59 4.81 -4.52
N VAL A 67 -12.43 5.03 -3.22
CA VAL A 67 -11.25 5.71 -2.68
C VAL A 67 -9.98 4.90 -2.94
N VAL A 68 -10.03 3.58 -2.69
CA VAL A 68 -8.92 2.66 -2.97
C VAL A 68 -8.57 2.65 -4.46
N GLN A 69 -9.56 2.66 -5.35
CA GLN A 69 -9.34 2.76 -6.80
C GLN A 69 -8.63 4.07 -7.17
N GLN A 70 -9.14 5.21 -6.71
CA GLN A 70 -8.53 6.51 -7.02
C GLN A 70 -7.09 6.62 -6.50
N ILE A 71 -6.80 6.08 -5.31
CA ILE A 71 -5.44 6.01 -4.77
C ILE A 71 -4.57 5.11 -5.65
N THR A 72 -5.07 3.94 -6.03
CA THR A 72 -4.35 2.97 -6.87
C THR A 72 -4.00 3.58 -8.22
N ASP A 73 -4.96 4.21 -8.89
CA ASP A 73 -4.77 4.84 -10.19
C ASP A 73 -3.69 5.91 -10.12
N GLN A 74 -3.72 6.76 -9.09
CA GLN A 74 -2.73 7.82 -8.91
C GLN A 74 -1.33 7.28 -8.62
N LEU A 75 -1.22 6.23 -7.81
CA LEU A 75 0.06 5.55 -7.58
C LEU A 75 0.59 4.97 -8.89
N GLN A 76 -0.25 4.32 -9.70
CA GLN A 76 0.16 3.74 -10.99
C GLN A 76 0.54 4.81 -12.03
N HIS A 77 -0.11 5.98 -12.03
CA HIS A 77 0.22 7.07 -12.96
C HIS A 77 1.55 7.75 -12.63
N GLN A 78 1.93 7.83 -11.35
CA GLN A 78 3.15 8.53 -10.93
C GLN A 78 4.34 7.60 -10.73
N LEU A 79 4.10 6.31 -10.53
CA LEU A 79 5.14 5.28 -10.47
C LEU A 79 5.45 4.74 -11.87
N LYS A 80 6.63 4.16 -12.02
CA LYS A 80 7.03 3.54 -13.30
C LYS A 80 6.29 2.21 -13.48
N PRO A 81 6.15 1.71 -14.72
CA PRO A 81 5.61 0.38 -14.97
C PRO A 81 6.39 -0.77 -14.29
N GLU A 82 7.67 -0.53 -14.00
CA GLU A 82 8.57 -1.45 -13.29
C GLU A 82 8.38 -1.42 -11.76
N ASP A 83 7.78 -0.35 -11.24
CA ASP A 83 7.49 -0.20 -9.81
C ASP A 83 6.27 -1.05 -9.46
N ILE A 84 6.34 -1.72 -8.31
CA ILE A 84 5.27 -2.62 -7.85
C ILE A 84 4.31 -1.83 -6.99
N VAL A 85 3.01 -1.91 -7.31
CA VAL A 85 1.92 -1.36 -6.49
C VAL A 85 0.88 -2.44 -6.30
N ALA A 86 0.59 -2.77 -5.04
CA ALA A 86 -0.36 -3.80 -4.69
C ALA A 86 -1.23 -3.37 -3.52
N HIS A 87 -2.53 -3.64 -3.61
CA HIS A 87 -3.43 -3.51 -2.47
C HIS A 87 -3.39 -4.81 -1.66
N THR A 88 -3.00 -4.70 -0.40
CA THR A 88 -2.85 -5.85 0.51
C THR A 88 -4.13 -6.18 1.28
N GLY A 89 -5.20 -5.43 1.02
CA GLY A 89 -6.45 -5.48 1.79
C GLY A 89 -6.43 -4.52 2.98
N LYS A 90 -7.62 -4.28 3.57
CA LYS A 90 -7.80 -3.40 4.76
C LYS A 90 -7.24 -1.98 4.58
N GLY A 91 -7.33 -1.42 3.37
CA GLY A 91 -6.82 -0.08 3.07
C GLY A 91 -5.30 0.07 3.14
N GLN A 92 -4.55 -1.04 3.16
CA GLN A 92 -3.09 -1.04 3.12
C GLN A 92 -2.58 -1.32 1.70
N PHE A 93 -1.60 -0.54 1.26
CA PHE A 93 -0.90 -0.70 -0.02
C PHE A 93 0.56 -1.05 0.22
N MET A 94 1.08 -1.87 -0.68
CA MET A 94 2.47 -2.29 -0.72
C MET A 94 3.11 -1.77 -1.99
N ILE A 95 4.26 -1.14 -1.84
CA ILE A 95 4.98 -0.50 -2.94
C ILE A 95 6.44 -0.97 -2.94
N GLY A 96 6.94 -1.36 -4.12
CA GLY A 96 8.33 -1.71 -4.33
C GLY A 96 8.93 -0.91 -5.48
N ILE A 97 10.02 -0.20 -5.21
CA ILE A 97 10.71 0.65 -6.19
C ILE A 97 12.15 0.15 -6.29
N TYR A 98 12.49 -0.40 -7.45
CA TYR A 98 13.81 -0.98 -7.70
C TYR A 98 14.86 0.09 -8.05
N GLY A 99 16.08 -0.05 -7.52
CA GLY A 99 17.21 0.82 -7.85
C GLY A 99 17.15 2.21 -7.22
N ILE A 100 16.23 2.45 -6.28
CA ILE A 100 16.07 3.74 -5.59
C ILE A 100 16.34 3.56 -4.09
N PRO A 101 17.19 4.41 -3.47
CA PRO A 101 17.41 4.38 -2.03
C PRO A 101 16.21 4.95 -1.26
N ARG A 102 16.13 4.66 0.03
CA ARG A 102 15.04 5.00 0.95
C ARG A 102 14.64 6.47 0.85
N GLU A 103 15.58 7.40 0.94
CA GLU A 103 15.28 8.84 0.96
C GLU A 103 14.64 9.33 -0.34
N ALA A 104 15.15 8.88 -1.49
CA ALA A 104 14.59 9.21 -2.78
C ALA A 104 13.19 8.58 -2.98
N GLY A 105 12.99 7.35 -2.51
CA GLY A 105 11.69 6.70 -2.48
C GLY A 105 10.69 7.46 -1.60
N LEU A 106 11.11 7.92 -0.42
CA LEU A 106 10.28 8.69 0.51
C LEU A 106 9.84 10.02 -0.10
N ASN A 107 10.77 10.75 -0.72
CA ASN A 107 10.46 12.02 -1.38
C ASN A 107 9.44 11.83 -2.51
N ARG A 108 9.61 10.78 -3.33
CA ARG A 108 8.67 10.45 -4.41
C ARG A 108 7.29 10.08 -3.87
N LEU A 109 7.23 9.25 -2.83
CA LEU A 109 5.96 8.87 -2.21
C LEU A 109 5.27 10.06 -1.54
N ASN A 110 6.00 10.90 -0.81
CA ASN A 110 5.44 12.12 -0.22
C ASN A 110 4.88 13.08 -1.28
N TYR A 111 5.56 13.21 -2.43
CA TYR A 111 5.04 13.97 -3.55
C TYR A 111 3.70 13.38 -4.04
N ILE A 112 3.63 12.07 -4.27
CA ILE A 112 2.39 11.40 -4.69
C ILE A 112 1.28 11.60 -3.65
N LEU A 113 1.58 11.43 -2.36
CA LEU A 113 0.61 11.65 -1.27
C LEU A 113 0.11 13.11 -1.24
N SER A 114 0.99 14.09 -1.52
CA SER A 114 0.60 15.50 -1.57
C SER A 114 -0.35 15.79 -2.72
N THR A 115 -0.13 15.17 -3.89
CA THR A 115 -1.04 15.30 -5.04
C THR A 115 -2.38 14.59 -4.79
N LEU A 116 -2.38 13.47 -4.07
CA LEU A 116 -3.60 12.77 -3.69
C LEU A 116 -4.51 13.66 -2.84
N ASN A 117 -3.95 14.41 -1.90
CA ASN A 117 -4.72 15.34 -1.06
C ASN A 117 -5.35 16.51 -1.82
N GLN A 118 -4.89 16.79 -3.04
CA GLN A 118 -5.45 17.86 -3.88
C GLN A 118 -6.59 17.37 -4.79
N LEU A 119 -6.82 16.05 -4.86
CA LEU A 119 -7.86 15.50 -5.73
C LEU A 119 -9.24 15.61 -5.09
N PRO A 120 -10.26 16.04 -5.85
CA PRO A 120 -11.64 15.96 -5.41
C PRO A 120 -12.06 14.48 -5.39
N PHE A 121 -12.01 13.84 -4.22
CA PHE A 121 -12.63 12.54 -4.03
C PHE A 121 -14.13 12.70 -4.20
N LYS A 122 -14.73 11.91 -5.11
CA LYS A 122 -16.16 12.03 -5.44
C LYS A 122 -16.98 11.79 -4.18
N GLY A 123 -17.55 12.86 -3.63
CA GLY A 123 -18.52 12.80 -2.53
C GLY A 123 -18.10 13.42 -1.19
N ARG A 124 -16.89 13.99 -1.00
CA ARG A 124 -16.53 14.66 0.28
C ARG A 124 -15.45 15.75 0.18
N ASN A 125 -15.54 16.73 1.09
CA ASN A 125 -14.53 17.75 1.43
C ASN A 125 -13.43 17.24 2.39
N GLN A 126 -13.16 15.93 2.43
CA GLN A 126 -12.23 15.36 3.43
C GLN A 126 -10.88 15.02 2.82
N GLU A 127 -9.82 15.48 3.48
CA GLU A 127 -8.44 15.14 3.16
C GLU A 127 -8.18 13.64 3.36
N ILE A 128 -7.38 13.04 2.49
CA ILE A 128 -6.97 11.64 2.65
C ILE A 128 -5.73 11.59 3.53
N THR A 129 -5.92 11.10 4.76
CA THR A 129 -4.79 10.84 5.63
C THR A 129 -4.30 9.41 5.46
N MET A 130 -3.03 9.26 5.09
CA MET A 130 -2.35 7.97 5.02
C MET A 130 -1.12 7.97 5.93
N ASN A 131 -0.86 6.83 6.56
CA ASN A 131 0.42 6.54 7.17
C ASN A 131 1.35 5.91 6.14
N ILE A 132 2.62 6.27 6.20
CA ILE A 132 3.67 5.75 5.32
C ILE A 132 4.80 5.21 6.18
N SER A 133 5.24 4.00 5.84
CA SER A 133 6.50 3.44 6.33
C SER A 133 7.34 3.06 5.13
N ILE A 134 8.64 3.33 5.21
CA ILE A 134 9.60 3.03 4.15
C ILE A 134 10.82 2.35 4.75
N VAL A 135 11.26 1.31 4.06
CA VAL A 135 12.44 0.51 4.38
C VAL A 135 13.20 0.20 3.11
N GLN A 136 14.45 -0.22 3.25
CA GLN A 136 15.36 -0.45 2.15
C GLN A 136 16.05 -1.80 2.29
N TYR A 137 16.08 -2.54 1.19
CA TYR A 137 17.03 -3.63 1.00
C TYR A 137 18.39 -3.06 0.59
N PRO A 138 19.51 -3.56 1.14
CA PRO A 138 19.62 -4.63 2.16
C PRO A 138 19.65 -4.13 3.61
N GLU A 139 19.54 -2.82 3.87
CA GLU A 139 19.79 -2.21 5.19
C GLU A 139 18.82 -2.66 6.30
N ASP A 140 17.52 -2.71 6.01
CA ASP A 140 16.48 -3.07 6.99
C ASP A 140 16.04 -4.53 6.90
N GLY A 141 16.56 -5.27 5.92
CA GLY A 141 16.17 -6.65 5.65
C GLY A 141 16.78 -7.19 4.36
N ILE A 142 17.08 -8.49 4.34
CA ILE A 142 17.70 -9.19 3.20
C ILE A 142 16.72 -10.06 2.41
N ASP A 143 15.50 -10.22 2.92
CA ASP A 143 14.41 -10.99 2.32
C ASP A 143 13.07 -10.25 2.49
N LEU A 144 12.07 -10.60 1.68
CA LEU A 144 10.78 -9.90 1.69
C LEU A 144 10.11 -9.92 3.07
N ARG A 145 10.22 -11.01 3.82
CA ARG A 145 9.60 -11.14 5.15
C ARG A 145 10.25 -10.21 6.16
N SER A 146 11.58 -10.10 6.14
CA SER A 146 12.33 -9.17 7.00
C SER A 146 11.98 -7.71 6.69
N LEU A 147 11.93 -7.33 5.40
CA LEU A 147 11.50 -5.99 4.96
C LEU A 147 10.06 -5.68 5.37
N TYR A 148 9.14 -6.64 5.19
CA TYR A 148 7.75 -6.46 5.58
C TYR A 148 7.60 -6.23 7.09
N ARG A 149 8.35 -7.00 7.92
CA ARG A 149 8.37 -6.81 9.37
C ARG A 149 8.95 -5.46 9.77
N ALA A 150 10.05 -5.03 9.14
CA ALA A 150 10.65 -3.74 9.40
C ALA A 150 9.70 -2.59 9.03
N ALA A 151 9.02 -2.69 7.88
CA ALA A 151 8.05 -1.70 7.43
C ALA A 151 6.87 -1.59 8.39
N ILE A 152 6.30 -2.73 8.82
CA ILE A 152 5.22 -2.73 9.84
C ILE A 152 5.69 -2.07 11.14
N ALA A 153 6.91 -2.37 11.60
CA ALA A 153 7.46 -1.77 12.82
C ALA A 153 7.70 -0.26 12.69
N ALA A 154 7.99 0.22 11.48
CA ALA A 154 8.19 1.62 11.17
C ALA A 154 6.89 2.39 10.89
N LEU A 155 5.76 1.71 10.72
CA LEU A 155 4.47 2.34 10.45
C LEU A 155 3.95 3.04 11.70
N LYS A 156 3.89 4.38 11.64
CA LYS A 156 3.37 5.28 12.67
C LYS A 156 2.18 6.04 12.14
#